data_AF-A0A9D4LVE0-F1
#
_entry.id   AF-A0A9D4LVE0-F1
#
_cell.length_a   1.000
_cell.length_b   1.000
_cell.length_c   1.000
_cell.angle_alpha   90.00
_cell.angle_beta   90.00
_cell.angle_gamma   90.00
#
_symmetry.space_group_name_H-M   'P 1'
#
loop_
_entity.id
_entity.type
_entity.pdbx_description
1 polymer ?
#
loop_
_entity_poly.entity_id
_entity_poly.type
_entity_poly.pdbx_seq_one_letter_code
_entity_poly.pdbx_strand_id
1 'polypeptide(L)' 'MPCFEVNTKLGIAIIYRMGGAVKVNNFLSALDMKEVHPENLKLMENRAVEFIEAVAKEFAKDSGQEKLASETSSL' A
#
# COMPACT_ATOMS: atom_id res chain seq x y z
N MET A 1 -13.96 -7.94 -9.60
CA MET A 1 -13.14 -8.81 -10.48
C MET A 1 -11.85 -9.12 -9.74
N PRO A 2 -11.64 -10.35 -9.22
CA PRO A 2 -10.56 -10.66 -8.27
C PRO A 2 -9.15 -10.30 -8.76
N CYS A 3 -8.86 -10.52 -10.04
CA CYS A 3 -7.55 -10.18 -10.62
C CYS A 3 -7.25 -8.68 -10.59
N PHE A 4 -8.26 -7.82 -10.80
CA PHE A 4 -8.07 -6.37 -10.76
C PHE A 4 -7.69 -5.91 -9.35
N GLU A 5 -8.35 -6.46 -8.33
CA GLU A 5 -8.08 -6.12 -6.94
C GLU A 5 -6.68 -6.58 -6.49
N VAL A 6 -6.30 -7.82 -6.82
CA VAL A 6 -4.97 -8.37 -6.54
C VAL A 6 -3.88 -7.56 -7.23
N ASN A 7 -4.02 -7.28 -8.53
CA ASN A 7 -3.04 -6.50 -9.29
C ASN A 7 -2.92 -5.06 -8.76
N THR A 8 -4.03 -4.47 -8.30
CA THR A 8 -4.03 -3.14 -7.70
C THR A 8 -3.28 -3.14 -6.36
N LYS A 9 -3.57 -4.10 -5.46
CA LYS A 9 -2.86 -4.25 -4.17
C LYS A 9 -1.37 -4.52 -4.36
N LEU A 10 -1.01 -5.37 -5.33
CA LEU A 10 0.37 -5.66 -5.66
C LEU A 10 1.09 -4.43 -6.22
N GLY A 11 0.47 -3.70 -7.16
CA GLY A 11 1.01 -2.46 -7.71
C GLY A 11 1.24 -1.39 -6.63
N ILE A 12 0.30 -1.24 -5.70
CA ILE A 12 0.40 -0.38 -4.52
C ILE A 12 1.63 -0.72 -3.67
N ALA A 13 1.81 -2.00 -3.33
CA ALA A 13 2.93 -2.46 -2.53
C ALA A 13 4.28 -2.22 -3.22
N ILE A 14 4.34 -2.43 -4.54
CA ILE A 14 5.54 -2.19 -5.34
C ILE A 14 5.90 -0.70 -5.35
N ILE A 15 4.94 0.19 -5.62
CA ILE A 15 5.18 1.64 -5.64
C ILE A 15 5.72 2.12 -4.28
N TYR A 16 5.09 1.69 -3.19
CA TYR A 16 5.53 2.04 -1.85
C TYR A 16 6.94 1.51 -1.55
N ARG A 17 7.20 0.23 -1.83
CA ARG A 17 8.49 -0.40 -1.53
C ARG A 17 9.64 0.19 -2.34
N MET A 18 9.37 0.59 -3.57
CA MET A 18 10.36 1.26 -4.42
C MET A 18 10.63 2.70 -4.00
N GLY A 19 9.79 3.29 -3.15
CA GLY A 19 9.94 4.64 -2.64
C GLY A 19 9.32 5.71 -3.53
N GLY A 20 8.21 5.36 -4.20
CA GLY A 20 7.33 6.32 -4.88
C GLY A 20 7.39 6.30 -6.41
N ALA A 21 6.50 7.08 -7.01
CA ALA A 21 6.24 7.08 -8.46
C ALA A 21 7.50 7.33 -9.31
N VAL A 22 8.33 8.30 -8.92
CA VAL A 22 9.55 8.66 -9.66
C VAL A 22 10.52 7.47 -9.72
N LYS A 23 10.71 6.77 -8.61
CA LYS A 23 11.61 5.61 -8.55
C LYS A 23 11.09 4.43 -9.36
N VAL A 24 9.77 4.29 -9.47
CA VAL A 24 9.14 3.29 -10.35
C VAL A 24 9.44 3.58 -11.82
N ASN A 25 9.26 4.81 -12.30
CA ASN A 25 9.62 5.13 -13.67
C ASN A 25 11.12 5.01 -13.94
N ASN A 26 11.98 5.44 -13.01
CA ASN A 26 13.42 5.27 -13.16
C ASN A 26 13.83 3.79 -13.30
N PHE A 27 13.17 2.90 -12.55
CA PHE A 27 13.39 1.47 -12.65
C PHE A 27 12.88 0.89 -13.98
N LEU A 28 11.69 1.30 -14.44
CA LEU A 28 11.16 0.89 -15.75
C LEU A 28 12.11 1.33 -16.87
N SER A 29 12.58 2.58 -16.81
CA SER A 29 13.54 3.15 -17.75
C SER A 29 14.88 2.37 -17.75
N ALA A 30 15.39 2.00 -16.57
CA ALA A 30 16.61 1.19 -16.44
C ALA A 30 16.47 -0.22 -17.02
N LEU A 31 15.25 -0.74 -17.18
CA LEU A 31 14.95 -2.03 -17.79
C LEU A 31 14.57 -1.93 -19.27
N ASP A 32 14.68 -0.74 -19.89
CA ASP A 32 14.20 -0.48 -21.26
C ASP A 32 12.69 -0.79 -21.42
N MET A 33 11.92 -0.62 -20.35
CA MET A 33 10.48 -0.80 -20.32
C MET A 33 9.76 0.53 -20.47
N LYS A 34 8.57 0.49 -21.06
CA LYS A 34 7.73 1.69 -21.20
C LYS A 34 7.37 2.28 -19.83
N GLU A 35 7.73 3.53 -19.64
CA GLU A 35 7.36 4.31 -18.45
C GLU A 35 5.85 4.50 -18.36
N VAL A 36 5.34 4.63 -17.14
CA VAL A 36 3.95 4.98 -16.87
C VAL A 36 3.83 6.50 -16.86
N HIS A 37 2.73 7.03 -17.39
CA HIS A 37 2.48 8.47 -17.35
C HIS A 37 2.58 9.00 -15.90
N PRO A 38 3.36 10.06 -15.62
CA PRO A 38 3.65 10.51 -14.26
C PRO A 38 2.39 10.78 -13.41
N GLU A 39 1.35 11.35 -14.00
CA GLU A 39 0.08 11.64 -13.31
C GLU A 39 -0.65 10.37 -12.88
N ASN A 40 -0.68 9.34 -13.73
CA ASN A 40 -1.32 8.06 -13.41
C ASN A 40 -0.56 7.35 -12.30
N LEU A 41 0.77 7.40 -12.36
CA LEU A 41 1.62 6.79 -11.36
C LEU A 41 1.53 7.52 -10.01
N LYS A 42 1.37 8.85 -10.04
CA LYS A 42 1.11 9.65 -8.83
C LYS A 42 -0.25 9.32 -8.22
N LEU A 43 -1.29 9.14 -9.03
CA LEU A 43 -2.59 8.70 -8.57
C LEU A 43 -2.53 7.30 -7.92
N MET A 44 -1.75 6.38 -8.50
CA MET A 44 -1.51 5.06 -7.91
C MET A 44 -0.73 5.16 -6.58
N GLU A 45 0.25 6.05 -6.49
CA GLU A 45 0.99 6.31 -5.24
C GLU A 45 0.07 6.85 -4.14
N ASN A 46 -0.80 7.82 -4.43
CA ASN A 46 -1.74 8.34 -3.44
C ASN A 46 -2.69 7.25 -2.94
N ARG A 47 -3.23 6.43 -3.84
CA ARG A 47 -4.06 5.26 -3.47
C ARG A 47 -3.29 4.23 -2.65
N ALA A 48 -1.99 4.07 -2.93
CA ALA A 48 -1.12 3.19 -2.15
C ALA A 48 -0.99 3.66 -0.70
N VAL A 49 -0.78 4.96 -0.50
CA VAL A 49 -0.73 5.57 0.84
C VAL A 49 -2.06 5.38 1.58
N GLU A 50 -3.18 5.72 0.94
CA GLU A 50 -4.52 5.57 1.53
C GLU A 50 -4.81 4.11 1.95
N PHE A 51 -4.44 3.15 1.10
CA PHE A 51 -4.62 1.73 1.39
C PHE A 51 -3.77 1.29 2.60
N ILE A 52 -2.49 1.67 2.64
CA ILE A 52 -1.60 1.33 3.76
C ILE A 52 -2.10 1.96 5.05
N GLU A 53 -2.55 3.21 5.02
CA GLU A 53 -3.14 3.88 6.18
C GLU A 53 -4.41 3.20 6.67
N ALA A 54 -5.29 2.76 5.77
CA ALA A 54 -6.51 2.04 6.12
C ALA A 54 -6.17 0.71 6.80
N VAL A 55 -5.25 -0.07 6.20
CA VAL A 55 -4.77 -1.34 6.78
C VAL A 55 -4.12 -1.10 8.14
N ALA A 56 -3.26 -0.09 8.28
CA ALA A 56 -2.64 0.25 9.56
C ALA A 56 -3.67 0.63 10.64
N LYS A 57 -4.73 1.36 10.27
CA LYS A 57 -5.85 1.70 11.17
C LYS A 57 -6.62 0.46 11.62
N GLU A 58 -6.88 -0.48 10.72
CA GLU A 58 -7.51 -1.77 11.06
C GLU A 58 -6.66 -2.57 12.05
N PHE A 59 -5.37 -2.76 11.75
CA PHE A 59 -4.45 -3.44 12.66
C PHE A 59 -4.31 -2.74 14.03
N ALA A 60 -4.30 -1.40 14.06
CA ALA A 60 -4.27 -0.64 15.30
C ALA A 60 -5.56 -0.82 16.13
N LYS A 61 -6.71 -0.96 15.47
CA LYS A 61 -7.99 -1.22 16.14
C LYS A 61 -8.04 -2.63 16.72
N ASP A 62 -7.59 -3.63 15.97
CA ASP A 62 -7.59 -5.03 16.41
C ASP A 62 -6.61 -5.23 17.57
N SER A 63 -5.40 -4.65 17.49
CA SER A 63 -4.42 -4.68 18.59
C SER A 63 -4.86 -3.86 19.82
N GLY A 64 -5.64 -2.79 19.64
CA GLY A 64 -6.27 -2.05 20.73
C GLY A 64 -7.36 -2.86 21.44
N GLN A 65 -8.14 -3.66 20.68
CA GLN A 65 -9.15 -4.55 21.24
C GLN A 65 -8.54 -5.76 21.97
N GLU A 66 -7.45 -6.34 21.45
CA GLU A 66 -6.70 -7.39 22.16
C GLU A 66 -6.14 -6.90 23.51
N LYS A 67 -5.59 -5.69 23.57
CA LYS A 67 -5.12 -5.10 24.83
C LYS A 67 -6.25 -4.94 25.85
N LEU A 68 -7.39 -4.40 25.45
CA LEU A 68 -8.58 -4.24 26.31
C LEU A 68 -9.15 -5.58 26.80
N ALA A 69 -9.13 -6.63 25.98
CA ALA A 69 -9.58 -7.97 26.37
C ALA A 69 -8.60 -8.65 27.36
N SER A 70 -7.29 -8.40 27.22
CA SER A 70 -6.27 -8.91 28.14
C SER A 70 -6.32 -8.24 29.52
N GLU A 71 -6.63 -6.95 29.57
CA GLU A 71 -6.73 -6.18 30.81
C GLU A 71 -8.02 -6.48 31.60
N THR A 72 -9.12 -6.79 30.91
CA THR A 72 -10.41 -7.15 31.54
C THR A 72 -10.49 -8.62 31.98
N SER A 73 -9.66 -9.52 31.43
CA SER A 73 -9.56 -10.93 31.86
C SER A 73 -8.59 -11.15 33.04
N SER A 74 -7.88 -10.09 33.46
CA SER A 74 -6.90 -10.13 34.57
C SER A 74 -7.43 -9.52 35.87
N LEU A 75 -8.73 -9.17 35.91
CA LEU A 75 -9.49 -8.69 37.08
C LEU A 75 -10.52 -9.76 37.50
#